data_AF-A0A812JWL0-F1
#
_entry.id   AF-A0A812JWL0-F1
#
_cell.length_a   1.000
_cell.length_b   1.000
_cell.length_c   1.000
_cell.angle_alpha   90.00
_cell.angle_beta   90.00
_cell.angle_gamma   90.00
#
_symmetry.space_group_name_H-M   'P 1'
#
loop_
_entity.id
_entity.type
_entity.pdbx_description
1 polymer ?
#
loop_
_entity_poly.entity_id
_entity_poly.type
_entity_poly.pdbx_seq_one_letter_code
_entity_poly.pdbx_strand_id
1 'polypeptide(L)'
;MLRVAIALCTLARHSLADESWQDTPILTSLWQATSSKDNDAIDRLLDSSESAVSARSGDGRGLAWWAWEFQNEYVLASIMVNGGDVLSEDEDEAGKPAFHMCSDNSDCDKDSLLQKAKGLVEEVKKAKELRAAEREKEDFDDEDEEELGDDEF
;
A
#
# COMPACT_ATOMS: atom_id res chain seq x y z
N MET A 1 -52.59 -36.06 -9.66
CA MET A 1 -52.74 -34.60 -9.83
C MET A 1 -51.51 -33.94 -9.24
N LEU A 2 -50.76 -33.22 -10.08
CA LEU A 2 -49.47 -32.60 -9.76
C LEU A 2 -49.69 -31.30 -8.98
N ARG A 3 -48.96 -31.08 -7.88
CA ARG A 3 -48.77 -29.73 -7.31
C ARG A 3 -47.32 -29.55 -6.87
N VAL A 4 -46.58 -28.88 -7.74
CA VAL A 4 -45.30 -28.23 -7.48
C VAL A 4 -45.57 -27.05 -6.55
N ALA A 5 -44.85 -26.93 -5.44
CA ALA A 5 -44.81 -25.72 -4.64
C ALA A 5 -43.37 -25.20 -4.64
N ILE A 6 -43.22 -24.00 -5.20
CA ILE A 6 -41.99 -23.32 -5.56
C ILE A 6 -41.29 -22.80 -4.30
N ALA A 7 -39.97 -22.99 -4.26
CA ALA A 7 -39.06 -22.47 -3.26
C ALA A 7 -39.04 -20.93 -3.27
N LEU A 8 -39.11 -20.33 -2.08
CA LEU A 8 -38.73 -18.93 -1.87
C LEU A 8 -37.61 -18.90 -0.82
N CYS A 9 -36.41 -19.31 -1.23
CA CYS A 9 -35.19 -18.99 -0.48
C CYS A 9 -34.89 -17.51 -0.70
N THR A 10 -35.39 -16.65 0.17
CA THR A 10 -34.94 -15.26 0.28
C THR A 10 -33.52 -15.26 0.84
N LEU A 11 -32.54 -15.36 -0.06
CA LEU A 11 -31.15 -15.01 0.23
C LEU A 11 -31.12 -13.51 0.52
N ALA A 12 -31.11 -13.16 1.80
CA ALA A 12 -30.71 -11.84 2.26
C ALA A 12 -29.26 -11.63 1.80
N ARG A 13 -29.10 -10.92 0.68
CA ARG A 13 -27.83 -10.35 0.27
C ARG A 13 -27.39 -9.43 1.41
N HIS A 14 -26.44 -9.88 2.22
CA HIS A 14 -25.66 -8.95 3.00
C HIS A 14 -24.90 -8.11 1.98
N SER A 15 -25.40 -6.91 1.70
CA SER A 15 -24.57 -5.86 1.12
C SER A 15 -23.46 -5.63 2.14
N LEU A 16 -22.29 -6.20 1.88
CA LEU A 16 -21.06 -5.70 2.48
C LEU A 16 -21.09 -4.18 2.23
N ALA A 17 -21.04 -3.43 3.33
CA ALA A 17 -21.10 -1.98 3.28
C ALA A 17 -20.14 -1.45 2.21
N ASP A 18 -20.64 -0.55 1.36
CA ASP A 18 -19.85 0.29 0.46
C ASP A 18 -18.77 1.00 1.29
N GLU A 19 -17.59 0.40 1.41
CA GLU A 19 -16.40 1.14 1.77
C GLU A 19 -16.05 1.96 0.54
N SER A 20 -16.70 3.11 0.42
CA SER A 20 -16.48 4.02 -0.70
C SER A 20 -15.00 4.40 -0.67
N TRP A 21 -14.29 4.19 -1.78
CA TRP A 21 -12.95 4.72 -1.92
C TRP A 21 -12.98 6.25 -1.77
N GLN A 22 -11.98 6.81 -1.10
CA GLN A 22 -11.95 8.25 -0.77
C GLN A 22 -10.54 8.79 -0.86
N ASP A 23 -10.42 10.02 -1.32
CA ASP A 23 -9.16 10.74 -1.26
C ASP A 23 -8.79 11.04 0.19
N THR A 24 -7.54 10.76 0.56
CA THR A 24 -7.02 11.05 1.89
C THR A 24 -5.65 11.76 1.78
N PRO A 25 -5.24 12.54 2.78
CA PRO A 25 -3.94 13.21 2.75
C PRO A 25 -2.76 12.24 2.52
N ILE A 26 -2.80 11.05 3.14
CA ILE A 26 -1.75 10.04 2.94
C ILE A 26 -1.70 9.53 1.51
N LEU A 27 -2.85 9.34 0.86
CA LEU A 27 -2.94 8.94 -0.54
C LEU A 27 -2.41 10.04 -1.48
N THR A 28 -2.69 11.31 -1.19
CA THR A 28 -2.10 12.44 -1.92
C THR A 28 -0.57 12.46 -1.78
N SER A 29 -0.06 12.29 -0.56
CA SER A 29 1.40 12.25 -0.31
C SER A 29 2.07 11.04 -0.98
N LEU A 30 1.44 9.87 -0.94
CA LEU A 30 1.93 8.67 -1.60
C LEU A 30 1.96 8.83 -3.12
N TRP A 31 0.91 9.40 -3.72
CA TRP A 31 0.89 9.71 -5.15
C TRP A 31 2.03 10.66 -5.52
N GLN A 32 2.21 11.75 -4.76
CA GLN A 32 3.27 12.71 -5.00
C GLN A 32 4.65 12.07 -4.89
N ALA A 33 4.94 11.33 -3.82
CA ALA A 33 6.21 10.65 -3.63
C ALA A 33 6.48 9.58 -4.72
N THR A 34 5.44 8.86 -5.16
CA THR A 34 5.55 7.85 -6.22
C THR A 34 5.90 8.51 -7.56
N SER A 35 5.21 9.60 -7.91
CA SER A 35 5.44 10.34 -9.16
C SER A 35 6.79 11.05 -9.22
N SER A 36 7.28 11.56 -8.07
CA SER A 36 8.59 12.20 -7.98
C SER A 36 9.75 11.23 -7.74
N LYS A 37 9.47 9.92 -7.58
CA LYS A 37 10.45 8.89 -7.19
C LYS A 37 11.21 9.24 -5.90
N ASP A 38 10.50 9.81 -4.92
CA ASP A 38 11.05 10.13 -3.60
C ASP A 38 10.94 8.92 -2.67
N ASN A 39 11.96 8.06 -2.71
CA ASN A 39 12.00 6.81 -1.95
C ASN A 39 11.96 7.04 -0.43
N ASP A 40 12.61 8.11 0.06
CA ASP A 40 12.62 8.43 1.49
C ASP A 40 11.22 8.84 1.97
N ALA A 41 10.46 9.58 1.14
CA ALA A 41 9.07 9.90 1.45
C ALA A 41 8.17 8.66 1.41
N ILE A 42 8.33 7.79 0.42
CA ILE A 42 7.60 6.50 0.37
C ILE A 42 7.83 5.69 1.64
N ASP A 43 9.09 5.57 2.04
CA ASP A 43 9.52 4.84 3.22
C ASP A 43 8.88 5.37 4.49
N ARG A 44 8.94 6.69 4.73
CA ARG A 44 8.30 7.31 5.90
C ARG A 44 6.79 7.14 5.90
N LEU A 45 6.14 7.30 4.74
CA LEU A 45 4.68 7.20 4.63
C LEU A 45 4.20 5.77 4.93
N LEU A 46 4.84 4.76 4.35
CA LEU A 46 4.48 3.35 4.57
C LEU A 46 4.81 2.87 5.98
N ASP A 47 5.90 3.35 6.58
CA ASP A 47 6.23 3.03 7.97
C ASP A 47 5.20 3.61 8.95
N SER A 48 4.63 4.77 8.64
CA SER A 48 3.62 5.42 9.49
C SER A 48 2.22 4.80 9.35
N SER A 49 1.97 4.01 8.31
CA SER A 49 0.65 3.43 8.03
C SER A 49 0.78 2.21 7.11
N GLU A 50 0.79 1.02 7.70
CA GLU A 50 0.86 -0.23 6.94
C GLU A 50 -0.37 -0.42 6.03
N SER A 51 -1.55 0.05 6.46
CA SER A 51 -2.77 0.00 5.66
C SER A 51 -2.73 0.86 4.39
N ALA A 52 -1.78 1.80 4.29
CA ALA A 52 -1.67 2.67 3.13
C ALA A 52 -1.28 1.92 1.84
N VAL A 53 -0.70 0.71 1.96
CA VAL A 53 -0.34 -0.13 0.81
C VAL A 53 -1.57 -0.60 0.02
N SER A 54 -2.70 -0.83 0.69
CA SER A 54 -3.95 -1.32 0.11
C SER A 54 -5.04 -0.25 0.01
N ALA A 55 -4.82 0.93 0.59
CA ALA A 55 -5.76 2.05 0.52
C ALA A 55 -5.98 2.53 -0.92
N ARG A 56 -7.18 3.05 -1.19
CA ARG A 56 -7.63 3.47 -2.53
C ARG A 56 -8.24 4.88 -2.50
N SER A 57 -7.88 5.71 -3.48
CA SER A 57 -8.41 7.06 -3.74
C SER A 57 -9.82 7.01 -4.34
N GLY A 58 -10.49 8.16 -4.44
CA GLY A 58 -11.89 8.25 -4.85
C GLY A 58 -12.23 7.63 -6.21
N ASP A 59 -11.25 7.55 -7.11
CA ASP A 59 -11.37 6.90 -8.43
C ASP A 59 -11.06 5.38 -8.40
N GLY A 60 -10.91 4.84 -7.20
CA GLY A 60 -10.53 3.47 -6.98
C GLY A 60 -9.11 3.15 -7.36
N ARG A 61 -8.19 4.10 -7.53
CA ARG A 61 -6.77 3.77 -7.71
C ARG A 61 -6.04 3.80 -6.38
N GLY A 62 -4.82 3.30 -6.34
CA GLY A 62 -4.00 3.30 -5.13
C GLY A 62 -2.54 3.13 -5.48
N LEU A 63 -1.72 2.82 -4.46
CA LEU A 63 -0.27 2.79 -4.61
C LEU A 63 0.20 1.89 -5.76
N ALA A 64 -0.43 0.73 -5.96
CA ALA A 64 -0.10 -0.17 -7.07
C ALA A 64 -0.35 0.46 -8.45
N TRP A 65 -1.47 1.15 -8.66
CA TRP A 65 -1.76 1.83 -9.94
C TRP A 65 -0.71 2.87 -10.24
N TRP A 66 -0.38 3.72 -9.26
CA TRP A 66 0.59 4.79 -9.44
C TRP A 66 2.00 4.25 -9.65
N ALA A 67 2.37 3.14 -8.99
CA ALA A 67 3.66 2.50 -9.20
C ALA A 67 3.84 2.02 -10.66
N TRP A 68 2.79 1.46 -11.27
CA TRP A 68 2.78 1.09 -12.68
C TRP A 68 2.72 2.31 -13.61
N GLU A 69 1.88 3.29 -13.30
CA GLU A 69 1.72 4.54 -14.07
C GLU A 69 3.04 5.30 -14.22
N PHE A 70 3.79 5.42 -13.12
CA PHE A 70 5.07 6.13 -13.08
C PHE A 70 6.29 5.23 -13.29
N GLN A 71 6.08 3.95 -13.61
CA GLN A 71 7.13 2.95 -13.77
C GLN A 71 8.16 3.02 -12.62
N ASN A 72 7.65 3.01 -11.39
CA ASN A 72 8.44 3.18 -10.18
C ASN A 72 8.75 1.80 -9.57
N GLU A 73 9.92 1.26 -9.92
CA GLU A 73 10.40 -0.05 -9.47
C GLU A 73 10.57 -0.14 -7.95
N TYR A 74 10.92 0.96 -7.29
CA TYR A 74 11.09 1.01 -5.84
C TYR A 74 9.74 0.83 -5.16
N VAL A 75 8.71 1.56 -5.59
CA VAL A 75 7.36 1.46 -5.00
C VAL A 75 6.76 0.08 -5.26
N LEU A 76 6.97 -0.53 -6.43
CA LEU A 76 6.58 -1.92 -6.68
C LEU A 76 7.24 -2.89 -5.68
N ALA A 77 8.53 -2.71 -5.40
CA ALA A 77 9.23 -3.50 -4.39
C ALA A 77 8.69 -3.25 -2.97
N SER A 78 8.46 -1.99 -2.61
CA SER A 78 7.88 -1.61 -1.31
C SER A 78 6.48 -2.20 -1.09
N ILE A 79 5.64 -2.27 -2.13
CA ILE A 79 4.34 -2.95 -2.06
C ILE A 79 4.55 -4.43 -1.72
N MET A 80 5.44 -5.14 -2.42
CA MET A 80 5.73 -6.56 -2.15
C MET A 80 6.27 -6.79 -0.73
N VAL A 81 7.16 -5.91 -0.24
CA VAL A 81 7.71 -5.97 1.12
C VAL A 81 6.63 -5.78 2.18
N ASN A 82 5.64 -4.94 1.91
CA ASN A 82 4.48 -4.72 2.78
C ASN A 82 3.34 -5.74 2.54
N GLY A 83 3.61 -6.84 1.83
CA GLY A 83 2.66 -7.93 1.62
C GLY A 83 1.57 -7.65 0.58
N GLY A 84 1.66 -6.55 -0.16
CA GLY A 84 0.73 -6.24 -1.24
C GLY A 84 1.04 -7.01 -2.53
N ASP A 85 0.01 -7.19 -3.36
CA ASP A 85 0.11 -7.83 -4.66
C ASP A 85 0.08 -6.79 -5.80
N VAL A 86 1.22 -6.58 -6.45
CA VAL A 86 1.34 -5.65 -7.58
C VAL A 86 0.69 -6.15 -8.87
N LEU A 87 0.32 -7.43 -8.95
CA LEU A 87 -0.36 -8.05 -10.08
C LEU A 87 -1.82 -8.40 -9.77
N SER A 88 -2.39 -7.86 -8.68
CA SER A 88 -3.80 -8.05 -8.35
C SER A 88 -4.70 -7.73 -9.55
N GLU A 89 -5.75 -8.54 -9.71
CA GLU A 89 -6.80 -8.34 -10.71
C GLU A 89 -7.91 -7.40 -10.20
N ASP A 90 -7.80 -6.86 -8.98
CA ASP A 90 -8.72 -5.85 -8.47
C ASP A 90 -8.75 -4.66 -9.42
N GLU A 91 -9.96 -4.17 -9.70
CA GLU A 91 -10.18 -3.10 -10.66
C GLU A 91 -10.37 -1.74 -9.97
N ASP A 92 -10.00 -0.67 -10.66
CA ASP A 92 -10.42 0.70 -10.31
C ASP A 92 -11.85 1.00 -10.79
N GLU A 93 -12.32 2.25 -10.64
CA GLU A 93 -13.66 2.65 -11.10
C GLU A 93 -13.85 2.47 -12.62
N ALA A 94 -12.76 2.46 -13.40
CA ALA A 94 -12.77 2.25 -14.84
C ALA A 94 -12.74 0.76 -15.25
N GLY A 95 -12.76 -0.17 -14.29
CA GLY A 95 -12.69 -1.61 -14.56
C GLY A 95 -11.29 -2.06 -14.97
N LYS A 96 -10.23 -1.39 -14.49
CA LYS A 96 -8.84 -1.65 -14.89
C LYS A 96 -7.98 -2.06 -13.70
N PRO A 97 -7.21 -3.17 -13.80
CA PRO A 97 -6.25 -3.55 -12.78
C PRO A 97 -5.00 -2.67 -12.84
N ALA A 98 -4.25 -2.59 -11.74
CA ALA A 98 -3.10 -1.71 -11.57
C ALA A 98 -2.05 -1.85 -12.70
N PHE A 99 -1.72 -3.08 -13.09
CA PHE A 99 -0.72 -3.34 -14.14
C PHE A 99 -1.16 -2.90 -15.54
N HIS A 100 -2.43 -2.56 -15.74
CA HIS A 100 -2.94 -2.00 -16.99
C HIS A 100 -2.34 -0.61 -17.26
N MET A 101 -1.96 0.15 -16.20
CA MET A 101 -1.32 1.46 -16.34
C MET A 101 0.00 1.40 -17.12
N CYS A 102 0.70 0.26 -17.06
CA CYS A 102 1.87 -0.02 -17.86
C CYS A 102 1.51 -0.45 -19.29
N SER A 103 0.42 -1.21 -19.46
CA SER A 103 0.03 -1.79 -20.76
C SER A 103 -0.42 -0.72 -21.78
N ASP A 104 -0.93 0.42 -21.31
CA ASP A 104 -1.33 1.55 -22.17
C ASP A 104 -0.14 2.45 -22.57
N ASN A 105 1.04 2.24 -21.98
CA ASN A 105 2.24 3.01 -22.28
C ASN A 105 3.20 2.17 -23.12
N SER A 106 3.44 2.57 -24.38
CA SER A 106 4.32 1.83 -25.31
C SER A 106 5.76 1.71 -24.82
N ASP A 107 6.20 2.59 -23.93
CA ASP A 107 7.55 2.61 -23.39
C ASP A 107 7.68 1.77 -22.10
N CYS A 108 6.57 1.23 -21.58
CA CYS A 108 6.57 0.40 -20.40
C CYS A 108 6.74 -1.08 -20.75
N ASP A 109 7.87 -1.65 -20.32
CA ASP A 109 8.09 -3.10 -20.33
C ASP A 109 7.69 -3.68 -18.97
N LYS A 110 6.50 -4.27 -18.90
CA LYS A 110 5.92 -4.84 -17.67
C LYS A 110 6.85 -5.87 -17.02
N ASP A 111 7.42 -6.78 -17.81
CA ASP A 111 8.21 -7.89 -17.30
C ASP A 111 9.58 -7.42 -16.82
N SER A 112 10.22 -6.52 -17.57
CA SER A 112 11.48 -5.88 -17.17
C SER A 112 11.32 -5.04 -15.91
N LEU A 113 10.24 -4.24 -15.82
CA LEU A 113 9.95 -3.44 -14.64
C LEU A 113 9.70 -4.32 -13.41
N LEU A 114 8.91 -5.39 -13.55
CA LEU A 114 8.66 -6.33 -12.47
C LEU A 114 9.94 -7.07 -12.04
N GLN A 115 10.81 -7.43 -12.98
CA GLN A 115 12.10 -8.05 -12.67
C GLN A 115 12.99 -7.10 -11.86
N LYS A 116 13.08 -5.82 -12.24
CA LYS A 116 13.83 -4.80 -11.50
C LYS A 116 13.28 -4.63 -10.09
N ALA A 117 11.96 -4.48 -9.95
CA ALA A 117 11.30 -4.37 -8.65
C ALA A 117 11.60 -5.58 -7.75
N LYS A 118 11.47 -6.80 -8.28
CA LYS A 118 11.83 -8.04 -7.54
C LYS A 118 13.30 -8.07 -7.10
N GLY A 119 14.20 -7.51 -7.92
CA GLY A 119 15.62 -7.38 -7.57
C GLY A 119 15.89 -6.44 -6.39
N LEU A 120 14.98 -5.50 -6.10
CA LEU A 120 15.09 -4.54 -5.01
C LEU A 120 14.45 -5.04 -3.69
N VAL A 121 13.61 -6.07 -3.72
CA VAL A 121 12.81 -6.52 -2.56
C VAL A 121 13.66 -6.77 -1.32
N GLU A 122 14.77 -7.48 -1.45
CA GLU A 122 15.64 -7.78 -0.30
C GLU A 122 16.32 -6.53 0.27
N GLU A 123 16.71 -5.59 -0.58
CA GLU A 123 17.31 -4.32 -0.17
C GLU A 123 16.29 -3.46 0.57
N VAL A 124 15.09 -3.29 0.00
CA VAL A 124 13.99 -2.52 0.60
C VAL A 124 13.55 -3.13 1.94
N LYS A 125 13.46 -4.47 2.00
CA LYS A 125 13.11 -5.18 3.23
C LYS A 125 14.14 -4.92 4.33
N LYS A 126 15.42 -5.06 4.02
CA LYS A 126 16.51 -4.78 4.98
C LYS A 126 16.50 -3.32 5.43
N ALA A 127 16.24 -2.38 4.52
CA ALA A 127 16.14 -0.97 4.86
C ALA A 127 14.95 -0.68 5.81
N LYS A 128 13.78 -1.31 5.57
CA LYS A 128 12.62 -1.22 6.48
C LYS A 128 12.95 -1.76 7.87
N GLU A 129 13.58 -2.95 7.95
CA GLU A 129 13.98 -3.56 9.22
C GLU A 129 14.99 -2.69 9.98
N LEU A 130 15.96 -2.09 9.28
CA LEU A 130 16.92 -1.17 9.89
C LEU A 130 16.22 0.07 10.46
N ARG A 131 15.35 0.72 9.68
CA ARG A 131 14.57 1.89 10.13
C ARG A 131 13.68 1.56 11.33
N ALA A 132 13.08 0.37 11.35
CA ALA A 132 12.28 -0.09 12.49
C ALA A 132 13.15 -0.28 13.75
N ALA A 133 14.31 -0.90 13.62
CA ALA A 133 15.24 -1.12 14.73
C ALA A 133 15.92 0.18 15.23
N GLU A 134 16.06 1.19 14.37
CA GLU A 134 16.53 2.53 14.77
C GLU A 134 15.48 3.25 15.60
N ARG A 135 14.21 3.27 15.16
CA ARG A 135 13.10 3.84 15.95
C ARG A 135 12.94 3.19 17.32
N GLU A 136 13.04 1.86 17.38
CA GLU A 136 12.94 1.13 18.65
C GLU A 136 14.05 1.52 19.65
N LYS A 137 15.24 1.91 19.17
CA LYS A 137 16.32 2.39 20.04
C LYS A 137 16.09 3.82 20.51
N GLU A 138 15.61 4.69 19.62
CA GLU A 138 15.27 6.07 19.97
C GLU A 138 14.20 6.11 21.07
N ASP A 139 13.18 5.24 21.00
CA ASP A 139 12.13 5.15 22.03
C ASP A 139 12.65 4.65 23.40
N PHE A 140 13.75 3.88 23.44
CA PHE A 140 14.31 3.32 24.67
C PHE A 140 15.24 4.31 25.40
N ASP A 141 16.00 5.12 24.65
CA ASP A 141 16.93 6.09 25.24
C ASP A 141 16.21 7.27 25.95
N ASP A 142 14.94 7.54 25.62
CA ASP A 142 14.12 8.59 26.25
C ASP A 142 13.50 8.16 27.61
N GLU A 143 13.42 6.86 27.93
CA GLU A 143 12.86 6.37 29.21
C GLU A 143 13.90 6.28 30.35
N ASP A 144 15.20 6.24 30.02
CA ASP A 144 16.30 6.14 31.01
C ASP A 144 16.77 7.52 31.56
N GLU A 145 16.13 8.63 31.17
CA GLU A 145 16.42 9.99 31.69
C GLU A 145 15.57 10.38 32.95
N GLU A 146 14.90 9.44 33.61
CA GLU A 146 14.30 9.63 34.95
C GLU A 146 15.07 8.89 36.06
N GLU A 147 16.33 9.25 36.35
CA GLU A 147 16.85 9.06 37.72
C GLU A 147 17.92 10.08 38.16
N LEU A 148 17.56 10.76 39.27
CA LEU A 148 18.40 11.33 40.34
C LEU A 148 18.84 12.81 40.27
N GLY A 149 18.04 13.63 40.94
CA GLY A 149 18.42 14.88 41.62
C GLY A 149 17.18 15.74 41.87
N ASP A 150 16.74 16.09 43.08
CA ASP A 150 17.51 16.43 44.26
C ASP A 150 16.58 16.32 45.49
N ASP A 151 16.97 15.44 46.39
CA ASP A 151 16.48 15.31 47.75
C ASP A 151 16.95 16.49 48.62
N GLU A 152 16.30 17.66 48.49
CA GLU A 152 16.48 18.76 49.46
C GLU A 152 15.19 19.60 49.67
N PHE A 153 14.40 19.27 50.71
CA PHE A 153 13.82 20.25 51.66
C PHE A 153 13.24 19.58 52.92
#